data_AF-A0A1I8JHH2-F1
#
_entry.id   AF-A0A1I8JHH2-F1
#
_cell.length_a   1.000
_cell.length_b   1.000
_cell.length_c   1.000
_cell.angle_alpha   90.00
_cell.angle_beta   90.00
_cell.angle_gamma   90.00
#
_symmetry.space_group_name_H-M   'P 1'
#
loop_
_entity.id
_entity.type
_entity.pdbx_description
1 polymer ?
#
loop_
_entity_poly.entity_id
_entity_poly.type
_entity_poly.pdbx_seq_one_letter_code
_entity_poly.pdbx_strand_id
1 'polypeptide(L)'
;QPPSVSNASVYSAVRQNGGSSNPALGDWRLYDFALYRTEPGFQFAEVNGSTWLSLCEWDAGSERTRWTDVLPVIRIQCAWTRAQLQALPKVAATFFATPGDLYSDQVQLKCSNSTTEEFILKPTVVESLVVCQANGTWTNESTWQSGCQDKKCPVPATPVSTAYSTRTFNISNGETGHVSLTVPRGFLSPAISASVNVFTVLQLSCPEGHKLPVGSPSEISCLPSKAWSAYQLCERKLPYCSSHV
;
A
#
# COMPACT_ATOMS: atom_id res chain seq x y z
N GLN A 1 36.82 29.34 -20.12
CA GLN A 1 36.02 28.11 -20.19
C GLN A 1 34.68 28.37 -19.50
N PRO A 2 33.56 27.81 -20.01
CA PRO A 2 32.27 27.90 -19.35
C PRO A 2 32.35 27.38 -17.90
N PRO A 3 31.54 27.94 -16.97
CA PRO A 3 31.53 27.51 -15.57
C PRO A 3 31.25 26.00 -15.43
N SER A 4 31.97 25.33 -14.54
CA SER A 4 31.62 23.95 -14.13
C SER A 4 30.57 23.99 -13.03
N VAL A 5 29.54 23.15 -13.13
CA VAL A 5 28.46 23.05 -12.13
C VAL A 5 28.24 21.58 -11.79
N SER A 6 28.05 21.26 -10.51
CA SER A 6 27.74 19.89 -10.08
C SER A 6 26.37 19.45 -10.59
N ASN A 7 26.25 18.18 -11.01
CA ASN A 7 25.02 17.56 -11.53
C ASN A 7 24.44 18.25 -12.79
N ALA A 8 25.25 19.01 -13.51
CA ALA A 8 24.93 19.54 -14.83
C ALA A 8 26.17 19.55 -15.72
N SER A 9 25.96 19.43 -17.02
CA SER A 9 27.05 19.44 -18.00
C SER A 9 26.70 20.27 -19.22
N VAL A 10 27.72 20.82 -19.87
CA VAL A 10 27.58 21.46 -21.18
C VAL A 10 27.31 20.36 -22.20
N TYR A 11 26.09 20.30 -22.72
CA TYR A 11 25.70 19.31 -23.73
C TYR A 11 25.82 19.86 -25.15
N SER A 12 25.81 21.19 -25.29
CA SER A 12 25.98 21.88 -26.56
C SER A 12 26.61 23.24 -26.34
N ALA A 13 27.36 23.70 -27.33
CA ALA A 13 27.94 25.04 -27.35
C ALA A 13 27.92 25.54 -28.79
N VAL A 14 27.59 26.83 -28.95
CA VAL A 14 27.60 27.47 -30.26
C VAL A 14 28.63 28.59 -30.22
N ARG A 15 29.52 28.56 -31.20
CA ARG A 15 30.54 29.58 -31.41
C ARG A 15 30.11 30.48 -32.55
N GLN A 16 30.29 31.80 -32.41
CA GLN A 16 29.80 32.78 -33.40
C GLN A 16 30.31 32.53 -34.84
N ASN A 17 31.45 31.84 -35.02
CA ASN A 17 32.03 31.55 -36.33
C ASN A 17 31.73 30.13 -36.87
N GLY A 18 30.60 29.53 -36.48
CA GLY A 18 30.01 28.40 -37.23
C GLY A 18 30.66 27.03 -37.02
N GLY A 19 31.58 26.88 -36.07
CA GLY A 19 32.12 25.58 -35.70
C GLY A 19 31.34 24.96 -34.55
N SER A 20 30.55 23.93 -34.80
CA SER A 20 30.16 22.98 -33.75
C SER A 20 31.41 22.17 -33.38
N SER A 21 32.01 22.44 -32.22
CA SER A 21 33.20 21.72 -31.78
C SER A 21 33.12 21.41 -30.30
N ASN A 22 33.64 20.23 -29.96
CA ASN A 22 33.78 19.67 -28.63
C ASN A 22 34.14 20.75 -27.56
N PRO A 23 33.34 20.91 -26.48
CA PRO A 23 33.55 21.94 -25.44
C PRO A 23 34.89 21.83 -24.69
N ALA A 24 35.65 20.75 -24.89
CA ALA A 24 36.99 20.55 -24.34
C ALA A 24 38.10 21.42 -24.96
N LEU A 25 37.86 22.11 -26.09
CA LEU A 25 38.89 22.88 -26.80
C LEU A 25 38.81 24.37 -26.42
N GLY A 26 39.80 24.85 -25.66
CA GLY A 26 39.78 26.03 -24.79
C GLY A 26 39.67 27.45 -25.37
N ASP A 27 39.33 27.65 -26.65
CA ASP A 27 39.28 28.99 -27.25
C ASP A 27 37.83 29.53 -27.35
N TRP A 28 37.36 30.15 -26.26
CA TRP A 28 36.04 30.76 -26.15
C TRP A 28 36.10 32.27 -26.43
N ARG A 29 35.12 32.80 -27.15
CA ARG A 29 35.06 34.20 -27.60
C ARG A 29 33.87 34.95 -27.01
N LEU A 30 33.91 36.28 -27.11
CA LEU A 30 32.78 37.14 -26.78
C LEU A 30 31.55 36.71 -27.59
N TYR A 31 30.40 36.61 -26.91
CA TYR A 31 29.10 36.15 -27.40
C TYR A 31 29.01 34.67 -27.81
N ASP A 32 30.03 33.86 -27.54
CA ASP A 32 29.85 32.41 -27.54
C ASP A 32 28.92 32.01 -26.39
N PHE A 33 28.11 30.97 -26.58
CA PHE A 33 27.23 30.47 -25.53
C PHE A 33 27.36 28.96 -25.32
N ALA A 34 27.15 28.56 -24.08
CA ALA A 34 27.15 27.18 -23.62
C ALA A 34 25.74 26.84 -23.11
N LEU A 35 25.20 25.73 -23.60
CA LEU A 35 23.94 25.17 -23.16
C LEU A 35 24.21 24.05 -22.17
N TYR A 36 23.64 24.20 -20.98
CA TYR A 36 23.75 23.24 -19.90
C TYR A 36 22.52 22.36 -19.85
N ARG A 37 22.71 21.11 -19.46
CA ARG A 37 21.65 20.17 -19.11
C ARG A 37 21.97 19.52 -17.78
N THR A 38 20.97 19.44 -16.91
CA THR A 38 21.07 18.74 -15.63
C THR A 38 21.09 17.23 -15.82
N GLU A 39 21.67 16.52 -14.86
CA GLU A 39 21.49 15.07 -14.73
C GLU A 39 20.02 14.73 -14.42
N PRO A 40 19.53 13.52 -14.78
CA PRO A 40 18.18 13.09 -14.43
C PRO A 40 17.90 13.23 -12.93
N GLY A 41 16.73 13.80 -12.57
CA GLY A 41 16.36 14.04 -11.18
C GLY A 41 16.85 15.38 -10.60
N PHE A 42 17.49 16.20 -11.42
CA PHE A 42 17.92 17.55 -11.05
C PHE A 42 17.35 18.61 -11.99
N GLN A 43 17.24 19.84 -11.50
CA GLN A 43 16.81 21.02 -12.24
C GLN A 43 17.60 22.25 -11.82
N PHE A 44 17.64 23.27 -12.68
CA PHE A 44 18.15 24.58 -12.30
C PHE A 44 17.18 25.26 -11.35
N ALA A 45 17.70 25.88 -10.29
CA ALA A 45 16.91 26.67 -9.36
C ALA A 45 16.11 27.75 -10.12
N GLU A 46 14.97 28.17 -9.57
CA GLU A 46 14.11 29.27 -10.06
C GLU A 46 13.37 29.05 -11.39
N VAL A 47 13.96 28.36 -12.36
CA VAL A 47 13.36 28.13 -13.69
C VAL A 47 12.59 26.81 -13.81
N ASN A 48 12.62 25.94 -12.78
CA ASN A 48 12.01 24.60 -12.78
C ASN A 48 12.30 23.83 -14.09
N GLY A 49 13.51 24.00 -14.62
CA GLY A 49 13.91 23.53 -15.94
C GLY A 49 15.21 22.73 -15.89
N SER A 50 15.37 21.79 -16.81
CA SER A 50 16.57 20.96 -16.92
C SER A 50 17.65 21.56 -17.83
N THR A 51 17.40 22.74 -18.41
CA THR A 51 18.33 23.41 -19.33
C THR A 51 18.60 24.84 -18.92
N TRP A 52 19.84 25.28 -19.09
CA TRP A 52 20.27 26.66 -18.84
C TRP A 52 21.20 27.16 -19.95
N LEU A 53 21.27 28.47 -20.12
CA LEU A 53 22.17 29.13 -21.07
C LEU A 53 23.15 30.01 -20.31
N SER A 54 24.44 29.81 -20.54
CA SER A 54 25.49 30.73 -20.13
C SER A 54 26.08 31.40 -21.37
N LEU A 55 26.28 32.70 -21.31
CA LEU A 55 26.81 33.53 -22.39
C LEU A 55 28.16 34.10 -21.97
N CYS A 56 29.13 34.10 -22.89
CA CYS A 56 30.37 34.86 -22.71
C CYS A 56 30.10 36.33 -23.05
N GLU A 57 30.06 37.21 -22.06
CA GLU A 57 29.73 38.63 -22.21
C GLU A 57 30.89 39.54 -21.84
N TRP A 58 30.82 40.79 -22.27
CA TRP A 58 31.75 41.84 -21.89
C TRP A 58 31.30 42.45 -20.57
N ASP A 59 32.17 42.41 -19.55
CA ASP A 59 31.95 43.09 -18.28
C ASP A 59 32.68 44.43 -18.31
N ALA A 60 31.91 45.52 -18.41
CA ALA A 60 32.42 46.88 -18.42
C ALA A 60 33.08 47.29 -17.09
N GLY A 61 32.72 46.66 -15.97
CA GLY A 61 33.30 46.97 -14.66
C GLY A 61 34.70 46.40 -14.48
N SER A 62 34.98 45.22 -15.05
CA SER A 62 36.29 44.56 -14.98
C SER A 62 37.12 44.67 -16.25
N GLU A 63 36.59 45.34 -17.29
CA GLU A 63 37.17 45.47 -18.64
C GLU A 63 37.62 44.13 -19.23
N ARG A 64 36.86 43.06 -18.94
CA ARG A 64 37.18 41.69 -19.34
C ARG A 64 35.94 40.93 -19.79
N THR A 65 36.15 39.90 -20.60
CA THR A 65 35.09 38.94 -20.93
C THR A 65 34.89 37.97 -19.78
N ARG A 66 33.63 37.72 -19.41
CA ARG A 66 33.25 36.73 -18.39
C ARG A 66 32.08 35.88 -18.89
N TRP A 67 31.88 34.73 -18.27
CA TRP A 67 30.66 33.94 -18.49
C TRP A 67 29.56 34.43 -17.55
N THR A 68 28.32 34.46 -18.03
CA THR A 68 27.15 34.66 -17.16
C THR A 68 26.99 33.50 -16.21
N ASP A 69 26.46 33.79 -15.03
CA ASP A 69 26.29 32.78 -13.99
C ASP A 69 25.35 31.65 -14.44
N VAL A 70 25.70 30.44 -14.03
CA VAL A 70 24.84 29.26 -14.18
C VAL A 70 24.12 29.08 -12.86
N LEU A 71 22.79 28.98 -12.91
CA LEU A 71 22.00 28.82 -11.70
C LEU A 71 22.38 27.55 -10.94
N PRO A 72 22.26 27.56 -9.60
CA PRO A 72 22.46 26.37 -8.79
C PRO A 72 21.56 25.23 -9.25
N VAL A 73 22.10 24.02 -9.24
CA VAL A 73 21.35 22.80 -9.56
C VAL A 73 20.80 22.20 -8.28
N ILE A 74 19.50 21.94 -8.26
CA ILE A 74 18.77 21.37 -7.12
C ILE A 74 18.09 20.06 -7.54
N ARG A 75 17.81 19.21 -6.56
CA ARG A 75 17.04 17.98 -6.76
C ARG A 75 15.58 18.33 -7.05
N ILE A 76 14.93 17.61 -7.97
CA ILE A 76 13.49 17.79 -8.21
C ILE A 76 12.69 17.30 -7.01
N GLN A 77 11.49 17.87 -6.82
CA GLN A 77 10.55 17.41 -5.82
C GLN A 77 9.68 16.28 -6.39
N CYS A 78 9.38 15.28 -5.58
CA CYS A 78 8.40 14.26 -5.94
C CYS A 78 6.96 14.76 -5.76
N ALA A 79 6.05 14.16 -6.53
CA ALA A 79 4.64 14.53 -6.56
C ALA A 79 3.95 14.47 -5.19
N TRP A 80 4.31 13.49 -4.35
CA TRP A 80 3.85 13.44 -2.96
C TRP A 80 4.87 14.11 -2.05
N THR A 81 4.43 15.21 -1.44
CA THR A 81 5.17 15.94 -0.41
C THR A 81 5.25 15.16 0.91
N ARG A 82 6.19 15.56 1.77
CA ARG A 82 6.29 15.01 3.14
C ARG A 82 4.96 15.04 3.89
N ALA A 83 4.24 16.17 3.81
CA ALA A 83 2.96 16.35 4.50
C ALA A 83 1.88 15.41 3.95
N GLN A 84 1.82 15.21 2.64
CA GLN A 84 0.85 14.28 2.03
C GLN A 84 1.15 12.83 2.39
N LEU A 85 2.43 12.43 2.41
CA LEU A 85 2.84 11.08 2.85
C LEU A 85 2.48 10.83 4.32
N GLN A 86 2.64 11.84 5.19
CA GLN A 86 2.24 11.76 6.61
C GLN A 86 0.71 11.74 6.80
N ALA A 87 -0.04 12.30 5.85
CA ALA A 87 -1.50 12.33 5.89
C ALA A 87 -2.15 11.06 5.30
N LEU A 88 -1.36 10.09 4.82
CA LEU A 88 -1.90 8.84 4.30
C LEU A 88 -2.69 8.08 5.38
N PRO A 89 -3.92 7.61 5.08
CA PRO A 89 -4.75 6.92 6.06
C PRO A 89 -4.06 5.66 6.61
N LYS A 90 -3.94 5.57 7.94
CA LYS A 90 -3.40 4.41 8.66
C LYS A 90 -1.99 3.99 8.21
N VAL A 91 -1.19 4.94 7.73
CA VAL A 91 0.21 4.73 7.35
C VAL A 91 1.12 5.53 8.29
N ALA A 92 2.12 4.86 8.86
CA ALA A 92 3.28 5.47 9.48
C ALA A 92 4.39 5.65 8.44
N ALA A 93 4.80 6.90 8.22
CA ALA A 93 5.88 7.26 7.31
C ALA A 93 7.15 7.63 8.09
N THR A 94 8.26 6.94 7.79
CA THR A 94 9.59 7.22 8.35
C THR A 94 10.49 7.79 7.27
N PHE A 95 10.95 9.02 7.47
CA PHE A 95 11.79 9.76 6.52
C PHE A 95 13.25 9.66 6.92
N PHE A 96 14.12 9.32 5.97
CA PHE A 96 15.57 9.20 6.20
C PHE A 96 16.34 10.49 5.90
N ALA A 97 15.67 11.48 5.30
CA ALA A 97 16.26 12.78 4.96
C ALA A 97 15.28 13.92 5.26
N THR A 98 15.81 15.14 5.29
CA THR A 98 15.04 16.38 5.34
C THR A 98 15.34 17.18 4.07
N PRO A 99 14.32 17.63 3.30
CA PRO A 99 12.88 17.59 3.61
C PRO A 99 12.22 16.20 3.48
N GLY A 100 12.82 15.27 2.72
CA GLY A 100 12.36 13.88 2.63
C GLY A 100 11.39 13.62 1.47
N ASP A 101 11.32 14.52 0.51
CA ASP A 101 10.46 14.45 -0.69
C ASP A 101 11.16 14.92 -1.97
N LEU A 102 12.50 14.91 -1.97
CA LEU A 102 13.31 15.24 -3.14
C LEU A 102 13.84 13.99 -3.85
N TYR A 103 14.27 14.13 -5.10
CA TYR A 103 14.92 13.05 -5.86
C TYR A 103 15.96 12.31 -5.01
N SER A 104 15.95 10.99 -5.12
CA SER A 104 16.75 10.03 -4.36
C SER A 104 16.46 9.95 -2.85
N ASP A 105 15.56 10.77 -2.29
CA ASP A 105 15.11 10.58 -0.92
C ASP A 105 14.36 9.26 -0.79
N GLN A 106 14.53 8.62 0.37
CA GLN A 106 13.89 7.36 0.72
C GLN A 106 12.94 7.58 1.89
N VAL A 107 11.80 6.89 1.83
CA VAL A 107 10.79 6.90 2.89
C VAL A 107 10.31 5.47 3.11
N GLN A 108 10.26 5.04 4.37
CA GLN A 108 9.66 3.77 4.75
C GLN A 108 8.21 4.01 5.12
N LEU A 109 7.29 3.43 4.36
CA LEU A 109 5.85 3.49 4.61
C LEU A 109 5.40 2.15 5.18
N LYS A 110 4.72 2.18 6.32
CA LYS A 110 4.23 0.98 7.01
C LYS A 110 2.80 1.21 7.48
N CYS A 111 1.92 0.21 7.37
CA CYS A 111 0.62 0.31 8.03
C CYS A 111 0.82 0.46 9.55
N SER A 112 0.11 1.42 10.15
CA SER A 112 0.27 1.80 11.56
C SER A 112 0.23 0.60 12.50
N ASN A 113 -0.64 -0.38 12.20
CA ASN A 113 -0.65 -1.66 12.86
C ASN A 113 -0.59 -2.83 11.86
N SER A 114 0.63 -3.28 11.55
CA SER A 114 0.87 -4.42 10.65
C SER A 114 0.17 -5.74 11.04
N THR A 115 -0.29 -5.89 12.28
CA THR A 115 -1.05 -7.09 12.69
C THR A 115 -2.51 -7.01 12.21
N THR A 116 -3.13 -5.84 12.30
CA THR A 116 -4.55 -5.61 11.98
C THR A 116 -4.80 -4.92 10.65
N GLU A 117 -3.78 -4.36 10.00
CA GLU A 117 -3.92 -3.49 8.83
C GLU A 117 -3.02 -3.95 7.66
N GLU A 118 -3.42 -3.60 6.45
CA GLU A 118 -2.68 -3.85 5.21
C GLU A 118 -2.97 -2.78 4.14
N PHE A 119 -2.12 -2.67 3.13
CA PHE A 119 -2.35 -1.75 2.03
C PHE A 119 -3.62 -2.10 1.25
N ILE A 120 -4.41 -1.07 0.89
CA ILE A 120 -5.69 -1.24 0.19
C ILE A 120 -5.48 -1.89 -1.18
N LEU A 121 -4.50 -1.40 -1.95
CA LEU A 121 -4.31 -1.81 -3.35
C LEU A 121 -3.48 -3.10 -3.49
N LYS A 122 -2.63 -3.43 -2.52
CA LYS A 122 -1.92 -4.71 -2.45
C LYS A 122 -2.03 -5.32 -1.04
N PRO A 123 -3.17 -5.96 -0.74
CA PRO A 123 -3.35 -6.75 0.47
C PRO A 123 -2.19 -7.75 0.59
N THR A 124 -1.70 -8.03 1.80
CA THR A 124 -0.45 -8.76 2.17
C THR A 124 0.83 -7.93 2.28
N VAL A 125 0.98 -6.83 1.55
CA VAL A 125 2.09 -5.90 1.77
C VAL A 125 1.70 -4.99 2.93
N VAL A 126 2.51 -4.97 3.98
CA VAL A 126 2.28 -4.13 5.18
C VAL A 126 3.34 -3.04 5.36
N GLU A 127 4.39 -3.10 4.54
CA GLU A 127 5.53 -2.20 4.57
C GLU A 127 6.12 -2.07 3.17
N SER A 128 6.52 -0.86 2.79
CA SER A 128 7.15 -0.55 1.51
C SER A 128 8.21 0.53 1.71
N LEU A 129 9.44 0.24 1.29
CA LEU A 129 10.46 1.28 1.12
C LEU A 129 10.23 1.94 -0.25
N VAL A 130 10.06 3.26 -0.25
CA VAL A 130 9.79 4.04 -1.46
C VAL A 130 10.90 5.05 -1.70
N VAL A 131 11.25 5.24 -2.97
CA VAL A 131 12.33 6.13 -3.40
C VAL A 131 11.78 7.13 -4.41
N CYS A 132 12.13 8.41 -4.25
CA CYS A 132 11.77 9.44 -5.20
C CYS A 132 12.62 9.32 -6.48
N GLN A 133 11.95 9.16 -7.63
CA GLN A 133 12.59 8.90 -8.92
C GLN A 133 12.84 10.18 -9.72
N ALA A 134 13.69 10.06 -10.76
CA ALA A 134 14.10 11.19 -11.59
C ALA A 134 12.97 11.84 -12.42
N ASN A 135 11.81 11.19 -12.53
CA ASN A 135 10.59 11.70 -13.16
C ASN A 135 9.63 12.38 -12.17
N GLY A 136 10.01 12.51 -10.89
CA GLY A 136 9.18 13.10 -9.85
C GLY A 136 8.11 12.17 -9.29
N THR A 137 8.13 10.87 -9.61
CA THR A 137 7.21 9.88 -9.01
C THR A 137 7.91 9.04 -7.95
N TRP A 138 7.13 8.45 -7.06
CA TRP A 138 7.64 7.53 -6.05
C TRP A 138 7.57 6.09 -6.55
N THR A 139 8.56 5.26 -6.21
CA THR A 139 8.49 3.82 -6.52
C THR A 139 7.30 3.15 -5.83
N ASN A 140 6.69 2.18 -6.51
CA ASN A 140 5.58 1.37 -5.99
C ASN A 140 4.35 2.19 -5.54
N GLU A 141 4.16 3.41 -6.04
CA GLU A 141 3.05 4.32 -5.68
C GLU A 141 1.68 3.63 -5.69
N SER A 142 1.40 2.81 -6.70
CA SER A 142 0.17 2.03 -6.82
C SER A 142 -0.07 1.00 -5.70
N THR A 143 0.90 0.78 -4.81
CA THR A 143 0.78 -0.12 -3.65
C THR A 143 0.22 0.62 -2.45
N TRP A 144 0.68 1.84 -2.20
CA TRP A 144 0.50 2.55 -0.93
C TRP A 144 -0.29 3.86 -1.05
N GLN A 145 -0.49 4.41 -2.25
CA GLN A 145 -1.15 5.71 -2.48
C GLN A 145 -2.55 5.83 -1.88
N SER A 146 -3.26 4.71 -1.70
CA SER A 146 -4.60 4.67 -1.08
C SER A 146 -4.57 4.49 0.43
N GLY A 147 -3.38 4.34 1.04
CA GLY A 147 -3.22 4.06 2.47
C GLY A 147 -3.51 2.60 2.83
N CYS A 148 -3.77 2.38 4.12
CA CYS A 148 -4.07 1.07 4.68
C CYS A 148 -5.54 0.93 5.10
N GLN A 149 -6.01 -0.30 5.12
CA GLN A 149 -7.32 -0.70 5.65
C GLN A 149 -7.16 -1.80 6.69
N ASP A 150 -8.20 -1.99 7.51
CA ASP A 150 -8.25 -3.12 8.42
C ASP A 150 -8.35 -4.43 7.64
N LYS A 151 -7.55 -5.42 8.05
CA LYS A 151 -7.66 -6.80 7.57
C LYS A 151 -9.00 -7.35 8.03
N LYS A 152 -9.70 -8.04 7.12
CA LYS A 152 -10.99 -8.64 7.40
C LYS A 152 -11.01 -10.12 7.07
N CYS A 153 -11.70 -10.90 7.90
CA CYS A 153 -12.11 -12.25 7.52
C CYS A 153 -13.38 -12.20 6.67
N PRO A 154 -13.55 -13.17 5.75
CA PRO A 154 -14.82 -13.37 5.09
C PRO A 154 -15.89 -13.77 6.11
N VAL A 155 -17.15 -13.65 5.71
CA VAL A 155 -18.26 -14.24 6.47
C VAL A 155 -17.99 -15.75 6.59
N PRO A 156 -18.01 -16.34 7.80
CA PRO A 156 -17.89 -17.78 7.99
C PRO A 156 -18.88 -18.50 7.10
N ALA A 157 -18.46 -19.60 6.49
CA ALA A 157 -19.38 -20.44 5.75
C ALA A 157 -20.56 -20.81 6.67
N THR A 158 -21.79 -20.62 6.18
CA THR A 158 -23.00 -20.92 6.95
C THR A 158 -22.96 -22.39 7.42
N PRO A 159 -23.25 -22.66 8.70
CA PRO A 159 -23.31 -24.03 9.21
C PRO A 159 -24.26 -24.86 8.34
N VAL A 160 -23.74 -25.93 7.73
CA VAL A 160 -24.52 -26.80 6.85
C VAL A 160 -25.70 -27.37 7.63
N SER A 161 -26.93 -27.16 7.16
CA SER A 161 -28.11 -27.78 7.75
C SER A 161 -28.18 -29.26 7.43
N THR A 162 -28.61 -30.07 8.39
CA THR A 162 -28.84 -31.51 8.17
C THR A 162 -30.32 -31.81 8.22
N ALA A 163 -30.81 -32.54 7.22
CA ALA A 163 -32.17 -33.07 7.21
C ALA A 163 -32.21 -34.41 7.95
N TYR A 164 -33.17 -34.56 8.85
CA TYR A 164 -33.46 -35.79 9.57
C TYR A 164 -34.90 -36.20 9.29
N SER A 165 -35.15 -37.49 9.02
CA SER A 165 -36.50 -38.03 9.06
C SER A 165 -36.80 -38.54 10.47
N THR A 166 -37.88 -38.06 11.07
CA THR A 166 -38.41 -38.59 12.33
C THR A 166 -39.80 -39.16 12.10
N ARG A 167 -40.19 -40.13 12.93
CA ARG A 167 -41.56 -40.64 12.94
C ARG A 167 -42.38 -39.81 13.91
N THR A 168 -43.54 -39.36 13.46
CA THR A 168 -44.53 -38.70 14.30
C THR A 168 -45.71 -39.62 14.48
N PHE A 169 -46.12 -39.87 15.71
CA PHE A 169 -47.33 -40.62 16.00
C PHE A 169 -48.49 -39.65 16.13
N ASN A 170 -49.48 -39.77 15.25
CA ASN A 170 -50.69 -38.97 15.35
C ASN A 170 -51.67 -39.69 16.30
N ILE A 171 -51.88 -39.08 17.47
CA ILE A 171 -52.72 -39.65 18.54
C ILE A 171 -54.19 -39.75 18.11
N SER A 172 -54.65 -38.87 17.21
CA SER A 172 -56.06 -38.79 16.81
C SER A 172 -56.52 -39.90 15.86
N ASN A 173 -55.62 -40.45 15.03
CA ASN A 173 -55.93 -41.48 14.06
C ASN A 173 -55.05 -42.73 14.20
N GLY A 174 -54.14 -42.78 15.18
CA GLY A 174 -53.30 -43.94 15.48
C GLY A 174 -52.23 -44.23 14.42
N GLU A 175 -52.05 -43.33 13.46
CA GLU A 175 -51.13 -43.52 12.34
C GLU A 175 -49.74 -42.98 12.64
N THR A 176 -48.73 -43.66 12.10
CA THR A 176 -47.35 -43.17 12.10
C THR A 176 -47.08 -42.45 10.79
N GLY A 177 -46.81 -41.15 10.90
CA GLY A 177 -46.33 -40.31 9.80
C GLY A 177 -44.81 -40.18 9.83
N HIS A 178 -44.23 -39.79 8.70
CA HIS A 178 -42.84 -39.34 8.61
C HIS A 178 -42.80 -37.83 8.43
N VAL A 179 -42.00 -37.16 9.26
CA VAL A 179 -41.71 -35.73 9.13
C VAL A 179 -40.22 -35.54 8.91
N SER A 180 -39.88 -34.77 7.89
CA SER A 180 -38.51 -34.34 7.64
C SER A 180 -38.27 -33.01 8.37
N LEU A 181 -37.27 -32.98 9.25
CA LEU A 181 -36.84 -31.79 9.97
C LEU A 181 -35.45 -31.38 9.48
N THR A 182 -35.28 -30.11 9.12
CA THR A 182 -33.98 -29.55 8.73
C THR A 182 -33.45 -28.70 9.89
N VAL A 183 -32.30 -29.07 10.45
CA VAL A 183 -31.71 -28.38 11.61
C VAL A 183 -30.32 -27.84 11.25
N PRO A 184 -30.01 -26.57 11.54
CA PRO A 184 -28.67 -25.99 11.34
C PRO A 184 -27.63 -26.71 12.22
N ARG A 185 -26.43 -27.00 11.71
CA ARG A 185 -25.36 -27.62 12.52
C ARG A 185 -24.58 -26.65 13.42
N GLY A 186 -25.26 -25.64 13.94
CA GLY A 186 -24.71 -24.64 14.86
C GLY A 186 -25.22 -23.24 14.56
N PHE A 187 -25.10 -22.35 15.54
CA PHE A 187 -25.37 -20.92 15.40
C PHE A 187 -24.13 -20.13 15.78
N LEU A 188 -23.83 -19.09 15.01
CA LEU A 188 -22.77 -18.14 15.31
C LEU A 188 -23.38 -16.87 15.90
N SER A 189 -22.87 -16.44 17.05
CA SER A 189 -23.31 -15.22 17.73
C SER A 189 -22.12 -14.28 17.99
N PRO A 190 -22.22 -12.99 17.62
CA PRO A 190 -23.30 -12.38 16.86
C PRO A 190 -23.39 -12.93 15.43
N ALA A 191 -24.60 -12.91 14.85
CA ALA A 191 -24.76 -13.23 13.44
C ALA A 191 -24.10 -12.14 12.59
N ILE A 192 -23.21 -12.53 11.69
CA ILE A 192 -22.49 -11.60 10.81
C ILE A 192 -22.89 -11.84 9.35
N SER A 193 -23.25 -10.75 8.66
CA SER A 193 -23.65 -10.74 7.25
C SER A 193 -22.61 -10.09 6.33
N ALA A 194 -21.54 -9.56 6.90
CA ALA A 194 -20.44 -8.91 6.19
C ALA A 194 -19.09 -9.31 6.77
N SER A 195 -18.02 -9.04 6.03
CA SER A 195 -16.64 -9.26 6.47
C SER A 195 -16.34 -8.48 7.75
N VAL A 196 -15.70 -9.13 8.72
CA VAL A 196 -15.37 -8.55 10.03
C VAL A 196 -13.89 -8.42 10.23
N ASN A 197 -13.47 -7.51 11.11
CA ASN A 197 -12.06 -7.26 11.38
C ASN A 197 -11.37 -8.48 11.99
N VAL A 198 -10.06 -8.62 11.75
CA VAL A 198 -9.23 -9.58 12.47
C VAL A 198 -9.31 -9.37 13.99
N PHE A 199 -9.18 -10.47 14.72
CA PHE A 199 -9.42 -10.61 16.16
C PHE A 199 -10.88 -10.51 16.61
N THR A 200 -11.85 -10.41 15.69
CA THR A 200 -13.28 -10.61 16.03
C THR A 200 -13.50 -12.05 16.51
N VAL A 201 -14.24 -12.21 17.62
CA VAL A 201 -14.60 -13.51 18.20
C VAL A 201 -16.10 -13.73 18.02
N LEU A 202 -16.47 -14.94 17.60
CA LEU A 202 -17.86 -15.40 17.51
C LEU A 202 -18.05 -16.64 18.40
N GLN A 203 -19.18 -16.69 19.10
CA GLN A 203 -19.62 -17.83 19.89
C GLN A 203 -20.30 -18.86 18.99
N LEU A 204 -19.97 -20.13 19.16
CA LEU A 204 -20.61 -21.27 18.50
C LEU A 204 -21.53 -21.98 19.50
N SER A 205 -22.84 -21.94 19.24
CA SER A 205 -23.84 -22.65 20.03
C SER A 205 -24.53 -23.74 19.22
N CYS A 206 -25.01 -24.79 19.90
CA CYS A 206 -25.69 -25.91 19.26
C CYS A 206 -27.21 -25.80 19.37
N PRO A 207 -27.96 -26.20 18.33
CA PRO A 207 -29.39 -26.38 18.43
C PRO A 207 -29.73 -27.48 19.45
N GLU A 208 -31.00 -27.51 19.86
CA GLU A 208 -31.51 -28.55 20.73
C GLU A 208 -31.26 -29.96 20.15
N GLY A 209 -31.01 -30.92 21.02
CA GLY A 209 -30.66 -32.29 20.62
C GLY A 209 -29.27 -32.46 20.01
N HIS A 210 -28.45 -31.40 19.95
CA HIS A 210 -27.07 -31.45 19.46
C HIS A 210 -26.06 -31.02 20.54
N LYS A 211 -24.79 -31.37 20.35
CA LYS A 211 -23.68 -30.98 21.21
C LYS A 211 -22.44 -30.67 20.37
N LEU A 212 -21.50 -29.91 20.91
CA LEU A 212 -20.17 -29.78 20.33
C LEU A 212 -19.42 -31.11 20.52
N PRO A 213 -18.67 -31.57 19.51
CA PRO A 213 -17.78 -32.71 19.67
C PRO A 213 -16.76 -32.47 20.78
N VAL A 214 -16.32 -33.54 21.43
CA VAL A 214 -15.36 -33.45 22.54
C VAL A 214 -14.06 -32.79 22.05
N GLY A 215 -13.62 -31.76 22.76
CA GLY A 215 -12.41 -30.99 22.40
C GLY A 215 -12.64 -29.89 21.35
N SER A 216 -13.86 -29.73 20.84
CA SER A 216 -14.18 -28.61 19.94
C SER A 216 -14.30 -27.29 20.70
N PRO A 217 -13.75 -26.19 20.17
CA PRO A 217 -13.89 -24.89 20.81
C PRO A 217 -15.34 -24.38 20.72
N SER A 218 -15.80 -23.72 21.78
CA SER A 218 -17.08 -22.99 21.79
C SER A 218 -17.01 -21.62 21.13
N GLU A 219 -15.82 -21.21 20.71
CA GLU A 219 -15.54 -19.89 20.14
C GLU A 219 -14.67 -20.01 18.90
N ILE A 220 -14.92 -19.15 17.92
CA ILE A 220 -14.09 -19.00 16.74
C ILE A 220 -13.58 -17.57 16.65
N SER A 221 -12.33 -17.40 16.25
CA SER A 221 -11.70 -16.09 16.12
C SER A 221 -11.21 -15.85 14.70
N CYS A 222 -11.37 -14.63 14.21
CA CYS A 222 -10.79 -14.22 12.93
C CYS A 222 -9.29 -13.98 13.12
N LEU A 223 -8.44 -14.80 12.51
CA LEU A 223 -6.99 -14.74 12.67
C LEU A 223 -6.36 -13.68 11.78
N PRO A 224 -5.14 -13.20 12.08
CA PRO A 224 -4.38 -12.26 11.24
C PRO A 224 -4.16 -12.74 9.80
N SER A 225 -4.24 -14.05 9.56
CA SER A 225 -4.18 -14.69 8.25
C SER A 225 -5.45 -14.49 7.41
N LYS A 226 -6.47 -13.78 7.93
CA LYS A 226 -7.81 -13.60 7.33
C LYS A 226 -8.61 -14.90 7.24
N ALA A 227 -8.23 -15.90 8.02
CA ALA A 227 -8.96 -17.15 8.18
C ALA A 227 -9.59 -17.22 9.56
N TRP A 228 -10.71 -17.92 9.68
CA TRP A 228 -11.26 -18.28 10.98
C TRP A 228 -10.41 -19.38 11.62
N SER A 229 -10.28 -19.34 12.96
CA SER A 229 -9.68 -20.41 13.72
C SER A 229 -10.41 -21.74 13.46
N ALA A 230 -9.71 -22.86 13.61
CA ALA A 230 -10.32 -24.18 13.41
C ALA A 230 -11.53 -24.39 14.34
N TYR A 231 -12.61 -24.94 13.81
CA TYR A 231 -13.83 -25.26 14.55
C TYR A 231 -14.52 -26.49 13.97
N GLN A 232 -15.38 -27.11 14.75
CA GLN A 232 -16.23 -28.21 14.31
C GLN A 232 -17.69 -27.85 14.51
N LEU A 233 -18.53 -28.36 13.62
CA LEU A 233 -19.97 -28.18 13.70
C LEU A 233 -20.61 -29.14 14.71
N CYS A 234 -21.79 -28.79 15.21
CA CYS A 234 -22.48 -29.58 16.21
C CYS A 234 -22.89 -30.97 15.69
N GLU A 235 -22.78 -31.97 16.54
CA GLU A 235 -23.21 -33.35 16.29
C GLU A 235 -24.51 -33.68 17.04
N ARG A 236 -25.30 -34.59 16.48
CA ARG A 236 -26.54 -35.04 17.13
C ARG A 236 -26.21 -35.85 18.38
N LYS A 237 -26.89 -35.55 19.49
CA LYS A 237 -26.84 -36.40 20.69
C LYS A 237 -27.49 -37.74 20.35
N LEU A 238 -26.76 -38.84 20.54
CA LEU A 238 -27.34 -40.18 20.45
C LEU A 238 -28.39 -40.34 21.56
N PRO A 239 -29.59 -40.84 21.26
CA PRO A 239 -30.61 -41.05 22.28
C PRO A 239 -30.14 -42.14 23.24
N TYR A 240 -29.89 -41.78 24.49
CA TYR A 240 -29.94 -42.73 25.60
C TYR A 240 -31.36 -42.71 26.15
N CYS A 241 -32.19 -43.65 25.70
CA CYS A 241 -33.39 -43.99 26.44
C CYS A 241 -32.93 -44.79 27.67
N SER A 242 -32.77 -44.11 28.81
CA SER A 242 -32.66 -44.78 30.10
C SER A 242 -34.01 -45.42 30.38
N SER A 243 -34.09 -46.75 30.25
CA SER A 243 -35.20 -47.52 30.79
C SER A 243 -35.14 -47.44 32.31
N HIS A 244 -35.87 -46.51 32.90
CA HIS A 244 -36.30 -46.70 34.29
C HIS A 244 -37.36 -47.79 34.25
N VAL A 245 -36.90 -49.00 34.59
CA VAL A 245 -37.75 -50.11 35.07
C VAL A 245 -38.23 -49.76 36.46
#